data_AF-A0A7S2DIT5-F1
#
_entry.id   AF-A0A7S2DIT5-F1
#
_cell.length_a   1.000
_cell.length_b   1.000
_cell.length_c   1.000
_cell.angle_alpha   90.00
_cell.angle_beta   90.00
_cell.angle_gamma   90.00
#
_symmetry.space_group_name_H-M   'P 1'
#
loop_
_entity.id
_entity.type
_entity.pdbx_description
1 polymer ?
#
loop_
_entity_poly.entity_id
_entity_poly.type
_entity_poly.pdbx_seq_one_letter_code
_entity_poly.pdbx_strand_id
1 'polypeptide(L)'
;MPKESRNKSRNTGPRSATEAAGGRSNPKQKPLGRGSSLLAPIKAFGQNFLKNPMVVQSIVEKAGIRSSDVVLEIGPGTGNLTVQMLEKARKVIAIEFDQRMVRELLKRVEGTDLERKLQI
;
A
#
# COMPACT_ATOMS: atom_id res chain seq x y z
N MET A 1 70.59 13.44 -23.72
CA MET A 1 70.93 12.70 -22.48
C MET A 1 72.21 13.32 -21.94
N PRO A 2 72.40 13.54 -20.62
CA PRO A 2 71.78 12.88 -19.46
C PRO A 2 71.00 13.81 -18.51
N LYS A 3 70.14 13.21 -17.67
CA LYS A 3 69.58 13.77 -16.44
C LYS A 3 70.32 13.13 -15.27
N GLU A 4 70.55 13.89 -14.20
CA GLU A 4 70.65 13.50 -12.77
C GLU A 4 71.56 14.53 -12.05
N SER A 5 71.39 14.92 -10.80
CA SER A 5 70.53 14.46 -9.70
C SER A 5 70.66 15.49 -8.55
N ARG A 6 69.87 15.24 -7.49
CA ARG A 6 70.09 15.58 -6.07
C ARG A 6 69.22 16.69 -5.48
N ASN A 7 68.15 16.16 -4.89
CA ASN A 7 67.38 16.69 -3.79
C ASN A 7 68.23 16.85 -2.50
N LYS A 8 68.12 18.00 -1.82
CA LYS A 8 68.06 18.09 -0.35
C LYS A 8 67.79 19.54 0.06
N SER A 9 66.67 19.79 0.74
CA SER A 9 66.70 20.55 1.99
C SER A 9 65.38 20.40 2.76
N ARG A 10 65.52 20.18 4.07
CA ARG A 10 64.45 20.10 5.07
C ARG A 10 64.32 21.49 5.73
N ASN A 11 63.12 21.93 6.09
CA ASN A 11 62.83 22.74 7.30
C ASN A 11 61.30 22.95 7.40
N THR A 12 60.59 22.49 8.44
CA THR A 12 60.38 23.01 9.83
C THR A 12 59.40 24.19 9.96
N GLY A 13 58.14 23.88 10.35
CA GLY A 13 57.19 24.70 11.15
C GLY A 13 56.78 26.11 10.67
N PRO A 14 55.94 26.86 11.42
CA PRO A 14 54.55 26.54 11.78
C PRO A 14 53.53 27.71 11.52
N ARG A 15 52.23 27.39 11.65
CA ARG A 15 51.03 28.24 11.93
C ARG A 15 50.28 29.04 10.82
N SER A 16 48.98 28.67 10.76
CA SER A 16 47.72 29.46 10.62
C SER A 16 47.36 30.25 9.35
N ALA A 17 46.25 29.81 8.71
CA ALA A 17 45.17 30.61 8.10
C ALA A 17 44.00 29.65 7.72
N THR A 18 42.91 29.59 8.49
CA THR A 18 41.56 30.11 8.15
C THR A 18 40.92 29.64 6.83
N GLU A 19 39.78 28.96 6.99
CA GLU A 19 38.55 28.96 6.18
C GLU A 19 38.51 28.23 4.81
N ALA A 20 37.70 27.16 4.73
CA ALA A 20 36.45 27.16 3.96
C ALA A 20 35.70 25.83 4.13
N ALA A 21 34.53 25.88 4.76
CA ALA A 21 33.61 24.76 4.91
C ALA A 21 32.93 24.44 3.57
N GLY A 22 33.22 23.26 3.01
CA GLY A 22 32.52 22.70 1.84
C GLY A 22 31.47 21.68 2.29
N GLY A 23 30.23 22.13 2.41
CA GLY A 23 29.08 21.30 2.75
C GLY A 23 28.84 20.20 1.72
N ARG A 24 28.92 18.93 2.15
CA ARG A 24 28.36 17.81 1.40
C ARG A 24 26.84 17.87 1.57
N SER A 25 26.14 18.25 0.51
CA SER A 25 24.69 18.16 0.40
C SER A 25 24.28 16.70 0.51
N ASN A 26 23.75 16.33 1.68
CA ASN A 26 23.08 15.06 1.88
C ASN A 26 21.84 15.05 0.95
N PRO A 27 21.64 14.06 0.07
CA PRO A 27 20.45 14.04 -0.76
C PRO A 27 19.24 13.90 0.17
N LYS A 28 18.35 14.90 0.13
CA LYS A 28 17.07 14.88 0.84
C LYS A 28 16.37 13.57 0.51
N GLN A 29 16.38 12.62 1.44
CA GLN A 29 15.49 11.46 1.38
C GLN A 29 14.08 12.02 1.32
N LYS A 30 13.47 11.91 0.14
CA LYS A 30 12.08 12.27 -0.10
C LYS A 30 11.26 11.44 0.90
N PRO A 31 10.45 12.05 1.79
CA PRO A 31 9.68 11.28 2.74
C PRO A 31 8.81 10.31 1.98
N LEU A 32 8.92 9.01 2.30
CA LEU A 32 8.11 7.94 1.74
C LEU A 32 6.64 8.33 1.91
N GLY A 33 5.99 8.69 0.79
CA GLY A 33 4.61 9.12 0.79
C GLY A 33 3.72 8.00 1.33
N ARG A 34 2.78 8.37 2.21
CA ARG A 34 1.67 7.58 2.76
C ARG A 34 1.22 6.44 1.85
N GLY A 35 1.02 5.25 2.40
CA GLY A 35 0.56 4.03 1.73
C GLY A 35 -0.85 4.09 1.13
N SER A 36 -1.12 5.05 0.25
CA SER A 36 -2.41 5.22 -0.45
C SER A 36 -2.37 4.83 -1.94
N SER A 37 -1.18 4.59 -2.51
CA SER A 37 -1.03 4.24 -3.93
C SER A 37 -1.56 2.83 -4.26
N LEU A 38 -1.32 1.86 -3.37
CA LEU A 38 -1.58 0.45 -3.68
C LEU A 38 -3.07 0.10 -3.76
N LEU A 39 -3.92 0.82 -3.03
CA LEU A 39 -5.38 0.62 -3.00
C LEU A 39 -6.14 1.78 -3.66
N ALA A 40 -5.46 2.62 -4.44
CA ALA A 40 -6.14 3.66 -5.20
C ALA A 40 -7.02 3.01 -6.30
N PRO A 41 -8.22 3.58 -6.57
CA PRO A 41 -9.06 3.09 -7.65
C PRO A 41 -8.36 3.24 -9.00
N ILE A 42 -8.38 2.18 -9.81
CA ILE A 42 -7.93 2.22 -11.19
C ILE A 42 -9.10 2.65 -12.06
N LYS A 43 -9.02 3.86 -12.63
CA LYS A 43 -10.05 4.41 -13.53
C LYS A 43 -10.30 3.52 -14.75
N ALA A 44 -9.25 2.92 -15.30
CA ALA A 44 -9.37 2.01 -16.45
C ALA A 44 -10.18 0.74 -16.16
N PHE A 45 -10.28 0.34 -14.87
CA PHE A 45 -11.10 -0.80 -14.44
C PHE A 45 -12.51 -0.37 -14.00
N GLY A 46 -12.85 0.92 -14.12
CA GLY A 46 -14.16 1.44 -13.68
C GLY A 46 -14.39 1.41 -12.17
N GLN A 47 -13.33 1.27 -11.36
CA GLN A 47 -13.46 1.13 -9.90
C GLN A 47 -13.98 2.40 -9.23
N ASN A 48 -15.09 2.28 -8.49
CA ASN A 48 -15.65 3.30 -7.62
C ASN A 48 -15.97 2.68 -6.26
N PHE A 49 -15.21 3.03 -5.23
CA PHE A 49 -15.38 2.41 -3.91
C PHE A 49 -16.51 3.06 -3.11
N LEU A 50 -17.46 2.23 -2.69
CA LEU A 50 -18.53 2.62 -1.77
C LEU A 50 -17.95 2.81 -0.35
N LYS A 51 -17.93 4.06 0.14
CA LYS A 51 -17.32 4.41 1.44
C LYS A 51 -18.33 4.73 2.54
N ASN A 52 -19.58 5.03 2.19
CA ASN A 52 -20.58 5.43 3.17
C ASN A 52 -21.20 4.18 3.83
N PRO A 53 -20.97 3.93 5.14
CA PRO A 53 -21.46 2.74 5.82
C PRO A 53 -22.99 2.68 5.87
N MET A 54 -23.69 3.82 5.98
CA MET A 54 -25.16 3.85 5.98
C MET A 54 -25.75 3.34 4.66
N VAL A 55 -25.09 3.65 3.54
CA VAL A 55 -25.53 3.17 2.22
C VAL A 55 -25.29 1.66 2.12
N VAL A 56 -24.13 1.18 2.57
CA VAL A 56 -23.83 -0.27 2.61
C VAL A 56 -24.88 -1.01 3.43
N GLN A 57 -25.17 -0.53 4.64
CA GLN A 57 -26.17 -1.13 5.51
C GLN A 57 -27.56 -1.15 4.84
N SER A 58 -27.98 -0.03 4.24
CA SER A 58 -29.27 0.05 3.54
C SER A 58 -29.36 -0.93 2.37
N ILE A 59 -28.27 -1.14 1.62
CA ILE A 59 -28.22 -2.12 0.53
C ILE A 59 -28.44 -3.53 1.09
N VAL A 60 -27.69 -3.92 2.13
CA VAL A 60 -27.78 -5.27 2.71
C VAL A 60 -29.14 -5.53 3.34
N GLU A 61 -29.73 -4.55 4.02
CA GLU A 61 -31.08 -4.65 4.58
C GLU A 61 -32.14 -4.84 3.49
N LYS A 62 -32.08 -4.04 2.42
CA LYS A 62 -33.02 -4.15 1.28
C LYS A 62 -32.82 -5.43 0.47
N ALA A 63 -31.62 -5.98 0.44
CA ALA A 63 -31.32 -7.25 -0.23
C ALA A 63 -32.02 -8.45 0.44
N GLY A 64 -32.47 -8.33 1.70
CA GLY A 64 -33.26 -9.37 2.36
C GLY A 64 -32.53 -10.69 2.55
N ILE A 65 -31.20 -10.65 2.68
CA ILE A 65 -30.33 -11.83 2.78
C ILE A 65 -30.67 -12.65 4.02
N ARG A 66 -30.87 -13.95 3.82
CA ARG A 66 -31.14 -14.94 4.88
C ARG A 66 -29.89 -15.76 5.18
N SER A 67 -29.87 -16.38 6.36
CA SER A 67 -28.78 -17.23 6.82
C SER A 67 -28.58 -18.52 6.02
N SER A 68 -29.57 -18.91 5.20
CA SER A 68 -29.48 -20.02 4.25
C SER A 68 -28.78 -19.67 2.94
N ASP A 69 -28.70 -18.37 2.62
CA ASP A 69 -28.45 -17.93 1.26
C ASP A 69 -26.97 -18.00 0.88
N VAL A 70 -26.72 -18.26 -0.40
CA VAL A 70 -25.41 -18.13 -1.02
C VAL A 70 -25.45 -16.93 -1.94
N VAL A 71 -24.61 -15.94 -1.68
CA VAL A 71 -24.58 -14.68 -2.43
C VAL A 71 -23.44 -14.71 -3.44
N LEU A 72 -23.72 -14.30 -4.67
CA LEU A 72 -22.69 -14.01 -5.67
C LEU A 72 -22.46 -12.50 -5.71
N GLU A 73 -21.20 -12.07 -5.54
CA GLU A 73 -20.79 -10.67 -5.65
C GLU A 73 -19.81 -10.51 -6.83
N ILE A 74 -20.07 -9.53 -7.70
CA ILE A 74 -19.17 -9.17 -8.80
C ILE A 74 -18.48 -7.86 -8.45
N GLY A 75 -17.15 -7.86 -8.47
CA GLY A 75 -16.34 -6.69 -8.12
C GLY A 75 -16.46 -6.29 -6.64
N PRO A 76 -16.07 -7.18 -5.69
CA PRO A 76 -16.13 -6.88 -4.25
C PRO A 76 -15.24 -5.68 -3.86
N GLY A 77 -14.23 -5.34 -4.65
CA GLY A 77 -13.33 -4.22 -4.39
C GLY A 77 -12.69 -4.31 -3.01
N THR A 78 -12.80 -3.26 -2.19
CA THR A 78 -12.25 -3.24 -0.82
C THR A 78 -13.04 -4.07 0.20
N GLY A 79 -14.13 -4.73 -0.21
CA GLY A 79 -14.89 -5.64 0.65
C GLY A 79 -15.91 -5.00 1.58
N ASN A 80 -16.24 -3.71 1.41
CA ASN A 80 -17.16 -3.02 2.32
C ASN A 80 -18.56 -3.64 2.32
N LEU A 81 -19.06 -4.07 1.15
CA LEU A 81 -20.34 -4.78 1.04
C LEU A 81 -20.17 -6.26 1.38
N THR A 82 -19.11 -6.90 0.88
CA THR A 82 -18.79 -8.32 1.13
C THR A 82 -18.84 -8.69 2.61
N VAL A 83 -18.16 -7.93 3.48
CA VAL A 83 -18.11 -8.23 4.92
C VAL A 83 -19.50 -8.12 5.56
N GLN A 84 -20.28 -7.12 5.18
CA GLN A 84 -21.65 -6.94 5.69
C GLN A 84 -22.59 -8.07 5.22
N MET A 85 -22.39 -8.59 4.01
CA MET A 85 -23.14 -9.76 3.53
C MET A 85 -22.69 -11.06 4.20
N LEU A 86 -21.39 -11.23 4.48
CA LEU A 86 -20.83 -12.43 5.15
C LEU A 86 -21.38 -12.62 6.57
N GLU A 87 -21.68 -11.52 7.28
CA GLU A 87 -22.33 -11.56 8.60
C GLU A 87 -23.71 -12.23 8.54
N LYS A 88 -24.44 -12.08 7.43
CA LYS A 88 -25.83 -12.54 7.30
C LYS A 88 -25.98 -13.81 6.47
N ALA A 89 -25.23 -13.95 5.39
CA ALA A 89 -25.34 -15.06 4.44
C ALA A 89 -24.70 -16.34 4.98
N ARG A 90 -25.09 -17.49 4.40
CA ARG A 90 -24.39 -18.77 4.62
C ARG A 90 -22.98 -18.72 4.03
N LYS A 91 -22.88 -18.19 2.81
CA LYS A 91 -21.64 -18.12 2.03
C LYS A 91 -21.72 -16.95 1.05
N VAL A 92 -20.59 -16.29 0.81
CA VAL A 92 -20.44 -15.31 -0.26
C VAL A 92 -19.38 -15.82 -1.23
N ILE A 93 -19.73 -15.86 -2.51
CA ILE A 93 -18.83 -16.16 -3.62
C ILE A 93 -18.58 -14.83 -4.33
N ALA A 94 -17.35 -14.35 -4.32
CA ALA A 94 -16.98 -13.11 -4.96
C ALA A 94 -16.16 -13.38 -6.23
N ILE A 95 -16.30 -12.51 -7.23
CA ILE A 95 -15.48 -12.53 -8.45
C ILE A 95 -14.81 -11.17 -8.58
N GLU A 96 -13.48 -11.16 -8.56
CA GLU A 96 -12.68 -9.94 -8.66
C GLU A 96 -11.59 -10.09 -9.71
N PHE A 97 -11.44 -9.04 -10.54
CA PHE A 97 -10.41 -8.98 -11.57
C PHE A 97 -9.09 -8.43 -11.01
N ASP A 98 -9.17 -7.48 -10.08
CA ASP A 98 -8.00 -6.83 -9.49
C ASP A 98 -7.41 -7.65 -8.34
N GLN A 99 -6.30 -8.33 -8.62
CA GLN A 99 -5.54 -9.14 -7.66
C GLN A 99 -5.04 -8.37 -6.43
N ARG A 100 -5.00 -7.03 -6.46
CA ARG A 100 -4.69 -6.22 -5.27
C ARG A 100 -5.90 -6.18 -4.33
N MET A 101 -7.10 -6.08 -4.88
CA MET A 101 -8.36 -6.07 -4.12
C MET A 101 -8.65 -7.45 -3.53
N VAL A 102 -8.37 -8.53 -4.27
CA VAL A 102 -8.45 -9.90 -3.73
C VAL A 102 -7.63 -10.04 -2.44
N ARG A 103 -6.36 -9.62 -2.49
CA ARG A 103 -5.48 -9.68 -1.31
C ARG A 103 -5.96 -8.79 -0.16
N GLU A 104 -6.47 -7.60 -0.46
CA GLU A 104 -7.01 -6.70 0.55
C GLU A 104 -8.25 -7.29 1.25
N LEU A 105 -9.17 -7.87 0.48
CA LEU A 105 -10.36 -8.50 1.02
C LEU A 105 -10.02 -9.77 1.82
N LEU A 106 -9.12 -10.63 1.32
CA LEU A 106 -8.67 -11.82 2.07
C LEU A 106 -8.06 -11.42 3.41
N LYS A 107 -7.17 -10.43 3.42
CA LYS A 107 -6.58 -9.89 4.65
C LYS A 107 -7.62 -9.34 5.63
N ARG A 108 -8.71 -8.77 5.12
CA ARG A 108 -9.78 -8.20 5.96
C ARG A 108 -10.56 -9.25 6.75
N VAL A 109 -10.64 -10.47 6.23
CA VAL A 109 -11.36 -11.58 6.88
C VAL A 109 -10.42 -12.60 7.55
N GLU A 110 -9.11 -12.50 7.30
CA GLU A 110 -8.08 -13.40 7.83
C GLU A 110 -8.18 -13.57 9.36
N GLY A 111 -8.24 -14.82 9.81
CA GLY A 111 -8.34 -15.18 11.22
C GLY A 111 -9.70 -14.91 11.86
N THR A 112 -10.72 -14.54 11.07
CA THR A 112 -12.08 -14.34 11.55
C THR A 112 -12.97 -15.52 11.19
N ASP A 113 -14.11 -15.63 11.88
CA ASP A 113 -15.17 -16.56 11.52
C ASP A 113 -15.71 -16.37 10.08
N LEU A 114 -15.57 -15.17 9.51
CA LEU A 114 -16.07 -14.87 8.17
C LEU A 114 -15.21 -15.48 7.05
N GLU A 115 -13.95 -15.79 7.33
CA GLU A 115 -13.01 -16.35 6.36
C GLU A 115 -13.57 -17.63 5.70
N ARG A 116 -14.09 -18.56 6.53
CA ARG A 116 -14.66 -19.83 6.05
C ARG A 116 -15.92 -19.66 5.18
N LYS A 117 -16.57 -18.51 5.27
CA LYS A 117 -17.79 -18.18 4.52
C LYS A 117 -17.49 -17.48 3.19
N LEU A 118 -16.25 -17.02 2.97
CA LEU A 118 -15.85 -16.34 1.74
C LEU A 118 -15.20 -17.34 0.78
N GLN A 119 -15.60 -17.27 -0.48
CA GLN A 119 -14.87 -17.83 -1.60
C GLN A 119 -14.65 -16.70 -2.61
N ILE A 120 -13.43 -16.50 -3.07
CA ILE A 120 -13.07 -15.45 -4.04
C ILE A 120 -12.03 -15.95 -5.03
#